data_AF-A0A7X6XTE6-F1
#
_entry.id   AF-A0A7X6XTE6-F1
#
_cell.length_a   1.000
_cell.length_b   1.000
_cell.length_c   1.000
_cell.angle_alpha   90.00
_cell.angle_beta   90.00
_cell.angle_gamma   90.00
#
_symmetry.space_group_name_H-M   'P 1'
#
loop_
_entity.id
_entity.type
_entity.pdbx_description
1 polymer ?
#
loop_
_entity_poly.entity_id
_entity_poly.type
_entity_poly.pdbx_seq_one_letter_code
_entity_poly.pdbx_strand_id
1 'polypeptide(L)'
;MRSRKPPDFAILFCSLVLLCIGIIMVFSSSTVQAYYYYKDSLYFLKRQLIWALLGFIAMIYFSNYDYWNLKKYEKTIVFLMFALLVIVLIPGIGIVRNEARRWIG
;
A
#
# COMPACT_ATOMS: atom_id res chain seq x y z
N MET A 1 14.95 14.51 -27.17
CA MET A 1 14.87 14.30 -25.71
C MET A 1 13.50 14.76 -25.25
N ARG A 2 12.60 13.86 -24.83
CA ARG A 2 11.25 14.27 -24.35
C ARG A 2 11.41 15.01 -23.02
N SER A 3 11.02 16.29 -23.00
CA SER A 3 11.01 17.13 -21.80
C SER A 3 10.16 16.44 -20.72
N ARG A 4 10.77 16.12 -19.58
CA ARG A 4 10.05 15.62 -18.40
C ARG A 4 9.24 16.78 -17.85
N LYS A 5 7.91 16.64 -17.81
CA LYS A 5 7.08 17.59 -17.07
C LYS A 5 7.52 17.56 -15.60
N PRO A 6 7.66 18.72 -14.93
CA PRO A 6 7.95 18.73 -13.51
C PRO A 6 6.85 17.95 -12.77
N PRO A 7 7.19 17.24 -11.69
CA PRO A 7 6.19 16.55 -10.87
C PRO A 7 5.16 17.56 -10.34
N ASP A 8 3.88 17.17 -10.34
CA ASP A 8 2.79 18.01 -9.83
C ASP A 8 2.89 18.15 -8.31
N PHE A 9 3.60 19.19 -7.86
CA PHE A 9 3.87 19.46 -6.44
C PHE A 9 2.60 19.58 -5.60
N ALA A 10 1.49 20.06 -6.18
CA ALA A 10 0.20 20.16 -5.51
C ALA A 10 -0.35 18.77 -5.11
N ILE A 11 -0.30 17.79 -6.02
CA ILE A 11 -0.78 16.43 -5.77
C ILE A 11 0.12 15.75 -4.74
N LEU A 12 1.43 15.92 -4.87
CA LEU A 12 2.39 15.38 -3.92
C LEU A 12 2.15 15.94 -2.50
N PHE A 13 1.98 17.25 -2.37
CA PHE A 13 1.70 17.90 -1.09
C PHE A 13 0.36 17.43 -0.48
N CYS A 14 -0.72 17.42 -1.27
CA CYS A 14 -2.01 16.90 -0.80
C CYS A 14 -1.92 15.45 -0.33
N SER A 15 -1.19 14.59 -1.06
CA SER A 15 -1.04 13.18 -0.69
C SER A 15 -0.27 13.00 0.63
N LEU A 16 0.79 13.80 0.86
CA LEU A 16 1.55 13.79 2.12
C LEU A 16 0.70 14.27 3.31
N VAL A 17 -0.08 15.35 3.13
CA VAL A 17 -0.98 15.85 4.17
C VAL A 17 -2.02 14.78 4.54
N LEU A 18 -2.64 14.15 3.56
CA LEU A 18 -3.59 13.05 3.78
C LEU A 18 -2.95 11.87 4.51
N LEU A 19 -1.70 11.52 4.16
CA LEU A 19 -0.95 10.46 4.84
C LEU A 19 -0.70 10.81 6.31
N CYS A 20 -0.26 12.03 6.61
CA CYS A 20 -0.06 12.51 7.99
C CYS A 20 -1.36 12.45 8.81
N ILE A 21 -2.47 12.94 8.24
CA ILE A 21 -3.79 12.87 8.88
C ILE A 21 -4.19 11.41 9.14
N GLY A 22 -3.97 10.52 8.18
CA GLY A 22 -4.25 9.09 8.32
C GLY A 22 -3.46 8.44 9.46
N ILE A 23 -2.17 8.75 9.59
CA ILE A 23 -1.34 8.25 10.70
C ILE A 23 -1.86 8.74 12.05
N ILE A 24 -2.22 10.03 12.16
CA ILE A 24 -2.78 10.62 13.39
C ILE A 24 -4.10 9.93 13.76
N MET A 25 -4.99 9.68 12.79
CA MET A 25 -6.27 9.01 13.03
C MET A 25 -6.11 7.56 13.49
N VAL A 26 -5.16 6.82 12.90
CA VAL A 26 -4.85 5.44 13.33
C VAL A 26 -4.33 5.42 14.77
N PHE A 27 -3.46 6.37 15.13
CA PHE A 27 -2.97 6.54 16.50
C PHE A 27 -4.12 6.87 17.47
N SER A 28 -4.96 7.84 17.12
CA SER A 28 -6.06 8.28 17.98
C SER A 28 -7.07 7.15 18.25
N SER A 29 -7.48 6.40 17.22
CA SER A 29 -8.53 5.38 17.36
C SER A 29 -8.02 4.03 17.88
N SER A 30 -6.75 3.68 17.69
CA SER A 30 -6.25 2.33 17.98
C SER A 30 -5.44 2.22 19.28
N THR A 31 -5.08 3.33 19.93
CA THR A 31 -4.26 3.32 21.16
C THR A 31 -4.93 2.57 22.31
N VAL A 32 -6.24 2.74 22.50
CA VAL A 32 -7.01 2.02 23.54
C VAL A 32 -7.03 0.52 23.25
N GLN A 33 -7.28 0.11 22.00
CA GLN A 33 -7.33 -1.31 21.64
C GLN A 33 -5.93 -1.96 21.63
N ALA A 34 -4.89 -1.22 21.26
CA ALA A 34 -3.48 -1.68 21.27
C ALA A 34 -2.98 -1.97 22.69
N TYR A 35 -3.32 -1.09 23.64
CA TYR A 35 -2.97 -1.28 25.04
C TYR A 35 -3.62 -2.53 25.65
N TYR A 36 -4.91 -2.76 25.35
CA TYR A 36 -5.65 -3.92 25.85
C TYR A 36 -5.23 -5.26 25.23
N TYR A 37 -4.99 -5.33 23.91
CA TYR A 37 -4.73 -6.61 23.23
C TYR A 37 -3.25 -6.95 23.03
N TYR A 38 -2.37 -5.96 22.91
CA TYR A 38 -0.96 -6.18 22.54
C TYR A 38 0.05 -5.72 23.59
N LYS A 39 -0.42 -5.11 24.70
CA LYS A 39 0.42 -4.47 25.75
C LYS A 39 1.41 -3.41 25.23
N ASP A 40 1.30 -3.02 23.96
CA ASP A 40 2.09 -1.98 23.31
C ASP A 40 1.13 -1.04 22.58
N SER A 41 0.94 0.16 23.14
CA SER A 41 0.06 1.19 22.58
C SER A 41 0.48 1.63 21.17
N LEU A 42 1.74 1.41 20.79
CA LEU A 42 2.34 1.83 19.53
C LEU A 42 2.31 0.74 18.45
N TYR A 43 1.74 -0.44 18.72
CA TYR A 43 1.79 -1.56 17.77
C TYR A 43 1.20 -1.20 16.39
N PHE A 44 0.00 -0.61 16.35
CA PHE A 44 -0.62 -0.19 15.09
C PHE A 44 0.10 0.98 14.43
N LEU A 45 0.65 1.91 15.23
CA LEU A 45 1.42 3.05 14.72
C LEU A 45 2.72 2.58 14.03
N LYS A 46 3.49 1.68 14.67
CA LYS A 46 4.71 1.11 14.10
C LYS A 46 4.44 0.44 12.76
N ARG A 47 3.36 -0.36 12.67
CA ARG A 47 2.96 -1.01 11.41
C ARG A 47 2.56 0.02 10.35
N GLN A 48 1.76 1.03 10.72
CA GLN A 48 1.37 2.10 9.79
C GLN A 48 2.59 2.86 9.25
N LEU A 49 3.59 3.14 10.11
CA LEU A 49 4.84 3.78 9.69
C LEU A 49 5.66 2.91 8.75
N ILE A 50 5.76 1.59 9.00
CA ILE A 50 6.47 0.67 8.10
C ILE A 50 5.82 0.66 6.71
N TRP A 51 4.48 0.57 6.65
CA TRP A 51 3.75 0.61 5.38
C TRP A 51 3.84 1.98 4.68
N ALA A 52 3.79 3.08 5.45
CA ALA A 52 3.97 4.43 4.90
C ALA A 52 5.37 4.62 4.30
N LEU A 53 6.41 4.14 4.98
CA LEU A 53 7.80 4.21 4.52
C LEU A 53 7.98 3.36 3.26
N LEU A 54 7.47 2.13 3.24
CA LEU A 54 7.49 1.25 2.06
C LEU A 54 6.76 1.91 0.86
N GLY A 55 5.59 2.50 1.10
CA GLY A 55 4.84 3.26 0.10
C GLY A 55 5.61 4.47 -0.42
N PHE A 56 6.31 5.21 0.45
CA PHE A 56 7.13 6.36 0.08
C PHE A 56 8.33 5.97 -0.79
N ILE A 57 9.04 4.89 -0.43
CA ILE A 57 10.12 4.33 -1.25
C ILE A 57 9.58 3.91 -2.62
N ALA A 58 8.45 3.20 -2.65
CA ALA A 58 7.81 2.78 -3.90
C ALA A 58 7.44 4.00 -4.76
N MET A 59 6.86 5.05 -4.17
CA MET A 59 6.52 6.29 -4.87
C MET A 59 7.75 6.92 -5.55
N ILE A 60 8.87 7.06 -4.83
CA ILE A 60 10.10 7.63 -5.39
C ILE A 60 10.63 6.76 -6.53
N TYR A 61 10.63 5.44 -6.36
CA TYR A 61 11.09 4.50 -7.36
C TYR A 61 10.25 4.59 -8.66
N PHE A 62 8.92 4.50 -8.53
CA PHE A 62 8.01 4.58 -9.67
C PHE A 62 7.97 5.96 -10.31
N SER A 63 8.16 7.05 -9.54
CA SER A 63 8.26 8.41 -10.10
C SER A 63 9.48 8.60 -11.00
N ASN A 64 10.55 7.80 -10.80
CA ASN A 64 11.74 7.84 -11.63
C ASN A 64 11.71 6.81 -12.78
N TYR A 65 10.86 5.79 -12.68
CA TYR A 65 10.75 4.72 -13.65
C TYR A 65 10.09 5.19 -14.96
N ASP A 66 10.61 4.74 -16.09
CA ASP A 66 10.08 5.12 -17.40
C ASP A 66 8.76 4.38 -17.68
N TYR A 67 7.67 5.15 -17.79
CA TYR A 67 6.33 4.65 -18.12
C TYR A 67 6.32 3.86 -19.45
N TRP A 68 7.19 4.19 -20.41
CA TRP A 68 7.26 3.49 -21.69
C TRP A 68 7.80 2.07 -21.55
N ASN A 69 8.66 1.82 -20.56
CA ASN A 69 9.11 0.46 -20.26
C ASN A 69 8.02 -0.34 -19.55
N LEU A 70 7.21 0.31 -18.70
CA LEU A 70 6.10 -0.36 -18.03
C LEU A 70 5.04 -0.86 -19.03
N LYS A 71 4.81 -0.10 -20.11
CA LYS A 71 3.88 -0.50 -21.19
C LYS A 71 4.25 -1.84 -21.84
N LYS A 72 5.54 -2.18 -21.95
CA LYS A 72 5.97 -3.47 -22.53
C LYS A 72 5.51 -4.67 -21.68
N TYR A 73 5.31 -4.46 -20.38
CA TYR A 73 4.89 -5.48 -19.43
C TYR A 73 3.37 -5.49 -19.19
N GLU A 74 2.59 -4.68 -19.91
CA GLU A 74 1.14 -4.54 -19.69
C GLU A 74 0.41 -5.89 -19.70
N LYS A 75 0.69 -6.74 -20.70
CA LYS A 75 0.06 -8.06 -20.84
C LYS A 75 0.47 -9.01 -19.71
N THR A 76 1.75 -8.97 -19.33
CA THR A 76 2.28 -9.78 -18.24
C THR A 76 1.67 -9.38 -16.90
N ILE A 77 1.53 -8.07 -16.64
CA ILE A 77 0.91 -7.55 -15.41
C ILE A 77 -0.56 -7.96 -15.36
N VAL A 78 -1.31 -7.80 -16.44
CA VAL A 78 -2.73 -8.20 -16.49
C VAL A 78 -2.88 -9.71 -16.26
N PHE A 79 -2.05 -10.53 -16.91
CA PHE A 79 -2.06 -11.97 -16.70
C PHE A 79 -1.72 -12.34 -15.24
N LEU A 80 -0.72 -11.67 -14.65
CA LEU A 80 -0.35 -11.84 -13.25
C LEU A 80 -1.50 -11.46 -12.30
N MET A 81 -2.26 -10.40 -12.60
CA MET A 81 -3.43 -10.01 -11.80
C MET A 81 -4.52 -11.08 -11.84
N PHE A 82 -4.84 -11.62 -13.03
CA PHE A 82 -5.78 -12.74 -13.15
C PHE A 82 -5.29 -13.98 -12.41
N ALA A 83 -3.99 -14.30 -12.53
CA ALA A 83 -3.40 -15.41 -11.80
C ALA A 83 -3.51 -15.23 -10.28
N LEU A 84 -3.22 -14.03 -9.75
CA LEU A 84 -3.37 -13.73 -8.33
C LEU A 84 -4.81 -13.89 -7.85
N LEU A 85 -5.79 -13.46 -8.65
CA LEU A 85 -7.20 -13.66 -8.33
C LEU A 85 -7.55 -15.15 -8.21
N VAL A 86 -7.06 -15.99 -9.13
CA VAL A 86 -7.27 -17.45 -9.05
C VAL A 86 -6.56 -18.06 -7.84
N ILE A 87 -5.33 -17.63 -7.55
CA ILE A 87 -4.53 -18.14 -6.43
C ILE A 87 -5.22 -17.90 -5.09
N VAL A 88 -5.91 -16.76 -4.92
CA VAL A 88 -6.68 -16.47 -3.70
C VAL A 88 -7.77 -17.52 -3.44
N LEU A 89 -8.28 -18.22 -4.47
CA LEU A 89 -9.29 -19.27 -4.32
C LEU A 89 -8.72 -20.64 -3.88
N ILE A 90 -7.39 -20.85 -3.87
CA ILE A 90 -6.78 -22.16 -3.57
C ILE A 90 -6.67 -22.38 -2.05
N PRO A 91 -7.46 -23.30 -1.42
CA PRO A 91 -7.46 -23.53 0.04
C PRO A 91 -6.04 -23.77 0.55
N GLY A 92 -5.57 -22.94 1.49
CA GLY A 92 -4.18 -22.93 1.97
C GLY A 92 -3.39 -21.63 1.71
N ILE A 93 -3.70 -20.87 0.64
CA ILE A 93 -3.00 -19.60 0.31
C ILE A 93 -3.85 -18.37 0.64
N GLY A 94 -5.13 -18.38 0.25
CA GLY A 94 -6.06 -17.31 0.64
C GLY A 94 -6.58 -17.50 2.07
N ILE A 95 -6.60 -16.44 2.86
CA ILE A 95 -7.22 -16.42 4.19
C ILE A 95 -8.70 -16.06 4.04
N VAL A 96 -9.57 -16.83 4.70
CA VAL A 96 -10.99 -16.49 4.82
C VAL A 96 -11.15 -15.53 6.00
N ARG A 97 -11.61 -14.31 5.74
CA ARG A 97 -11.91 -13.32 6.77
C ARG A 97 -13.28 -12.72 6.47
N ASN A 98 -14.16 -12.70 7.48
CA ASN A 98 -15.57 -12.31 7.31
C ASN A 98 -16.27 -13.11 6.19
N GLU A 99 -16.10 -14.45 6.19
CA GLU A 99 -16.71 -15.39 5.24
C GLU A 99 -16.28 -15.21 3.76
N ALA A 100 -15.42 -14.24 3.47
CA ALA A 100 -14.91 -13.95 2.14
C ALA A 100 -13.40 -14.22 2.05
N ARG A 101 -12.97 -14.69 0.89
CA ARG A 101 -11.57 -14.98 0.60
C ARG A 101 -10.98 -13.93 -0.31
N ARG A 102 -10.26 -12.97 0.27
CA ARG A 102 -9.76 -11.76 -0.42
C ARG A 102 -8.33 -11.39 -0.07
N TRP A 103 -7.75 -12.10 0.90
CA TRP A 103 -6.43 -11.81 1.43
C TRP A 103 -5.55 -13.03 1.22
N ILE A 104 -4.33 -12.80 0.76
CA ILE A 104 -3.25 -13.79 0.79
C ILE A 104 -2.51 -13.56 2.11
N GLY A 105 -2.20 -14.61 2.85
CA GLY A 105 -1.35 -14.48 4.04
C GLY A 105 -0.81 -15.78 4.56
#